data_AF-A0AAW8WE28-F1
#
_entry.id   AF-A0AAW8WE28-F1
#
_cell.length_a   1.000
_cell.length_b   1.000
_cell.length_c   1.000
_cell.angle_alpha   90.00
_cell.angle_beta   90.00
_cell.angle_gamma   90.00
#
_symmetry.space_group_name_H-M   'P 1'
#
loop_
_entity.id
_entity.type
_entity.pdbx_description
1 polymer ?
#
loop_
_entity_poly.entity_id
_entity_poly.type
_entity_poly.pdbx_seq_one_letter_code
_entity_poly.pdbx_strand_id
1 'polypeptide(L)'
;MNKKLGWLIIRQHAPLLVGILILFMTLGAWSGWEMNQHWQMLDQNHDMVTSRLEYDSQRHQYQDADGLKAQSKQRYFTQYLQVYQDNRRGLLANSQVGSHLESNGFVWTISLLIGIALVAVPRHRYWNEWLQGLGFRRTQIFSRTFLIYSLTTSIATILAKLMILSVLVNNIPGTYFSQFNWWIWSSNLISTVLVALILMTISVLVMLVTPNIVIALIVGYAASRTISRFVLLQSFGQINNHFLNFLNQHWWLGVSVASVVLCLGWLLGRYLSSQLTSDCIHQAILRPAWRLPVLLGLSMILTYLMTNVVLPPQTSWQVGVVVELMILVILIAWIYQPRWSRHVWRLVRELR
;
A
#
# COMPACT_ATOMS: atom_id res chain seq x y z
N MET A 1 34.97 -0.59 5.18
CA MET A 1 33.91 -1.10 6.09
C MET A 1 32.51 -1.18 5.47
N ASN A 2 32.00 -0.14 4.80
CA ASN A 2 30.62 -0.13 4.27
C ASN A 2 30.25 -1.25 3.28
N LYS A 3 31.16 -1.65 2.39
CA LYS A 3 30.92 -2.76 1.45
C LYS A 3 30.76 -4.11 2.18
N LYS A 4 31.55 -4.34 3.24
CA LYS A 4 31.51 -5.55 4.07
C LYS A 4 30.19 -5.66 4.85
N LEU A 5 29.68 -4.55 5.39
CA LEU A 5 28.38 -4.52 6.09
C LEU A 5 27.22 -4.88 5.15
N GLY A 6 27.18 -4.29 3.95
CA GLY A 6 26.13 -4.57 2.98
C GLY A 6 26.06 -6.05 2.58
N TRP A 7 27.22 -6.65 2.29
CA TRP A 7 27.30 -8.07 1.95
C TRP A 7 26.84 -8.99 3.08
N LEU A 8 27.22 -8.69 4.33
CA LEU A 8 26.78 -9.47 5.50
C LEU A 8 25.27 -9.40 5.70
N ILE A 9 24.67 -8.21 5.60
CA ILE A 9 23.22 -8.04 5.72
C ILE A 9 22.51 -8.80 4.59
N ILE A 10 22.96 -8.67 3.34
CA ILE A 10 22.38 -9.43 2.22
C ILE A 10 22.44 -10.92 2.49
N ARG A 11 23.58 -11.46 2.95
CA ARG A 11 23.71 -12.89 3.22
C ARG A 11 22.78 -13.37 4.34
N GLN A 12 22.62 -12.58 5.41
CA GLN A 12 21.71 -12.92 6.51
C GLN A 12 20.24 -12.88 6.09
N HIS A 13 19.88 -11.91 5.26
CA HIS A 13 18.51 -11.68 4.83
C HIS A 13 18.15 -12.37 3.51
N ALA A 14 19.11 -12.99 2.81
CA ALA A 14 18.93 -13.55 1.47
C ALA A 14 17.69 -14.44 1.32
N PRO A 15 17.39 -15.38 2.24
CA PRO A 15 16.18 -16.20 2.13
C PRO A 15 14.90 -15.36 2.14
N LEU A 16 14.84 -14.31 2.95
CA LEU A 16 13.69 -13.40 3.01
C LEU A 16 13.61 -12.53 1.76
N LEU A 17 14.73 -12.00 1.28
CA LEU A 17 14.77 -11.16 0.08
C LEU A 17 14.35 -11.94 -1.16
N VAL A 18 14.84 -13.17 -1.32
CA VAL A 18 14.43 -14.08 -2.40
C VAL A 18 12.96 -14.48 -2.25
N GLY A 19 12.52 -14.80 -1.03
CA GLY A 19 11.11 -15.11 -0.75
C GLY A 19 10.16 -13.97 -1.13
N ILE A 20 10.53 -12.71 -0.83
CA ILE A 20 9.78 -11.53 -1.25
C ILE A 20 9.65 -11.46 -2.79
N LEU A 21 10.76 -11.66 -3.51
CA LEU A 21 10.75 -11.61 -4.98
C LEU A 21 9.84 -12.69 -5.57
N ILE A 22 9.94 -13.93 -5.10
CA ILE A 22 9.12 -15.06 -5.56
C ILE A 22 7.63 -14.79 -5.25
N LEU A 23 7.33 -14.32 -4.04
CA LEU A 23 5.95 -14.02 -3.64
C LEU A 23 5.32 -12.93 -4.53
N PHE A 24 6.06 -11.87 -4.84
CA PHE A 24 5.57 -10.81 -5.74
C PHE A 24 5.38 -11.30 -7.17
N MET A 25 6.30 -12.11 -7.70
CA MET A 25 6.16 -12.67 -9.04
C MET A 25 4.95 -13.60 -9.16
N THR A 26 4.76 -14.49 -8.18
CA THR A 26 3.63 -15.43 -8.16
C THR A 26 2.29 -14.71 -8.03
N LEU A 27 2.19 -13.72 -7.13
CA LEU A 27 0.97 -12.92 -6.99
C LEU A 27 0.73 -11.97 -8.17
N GLY A 28 1.80 -11.47 -8.79
CA GLY A 28 1.70 -10.72 -10.05
C GLY A 28 1.13 -11.57 -11.18
N ALA A 29 1.62 -12.80 -11.35
CA ALA A 29 1.09 -13.73 -12.33
C ALA A 29 -0.39 -14.09 -12.05
N TRP A 30 -0.73 -14.34 -10.77
CA TRP A 30 -2.10 -14.59 -10.35
C TRP A 30 -3.04 -13.41 -10.65
N SER A 31 -2.64 -12.19 -10.29
CA SER A 31 -3.39 -10.97 -10.58
C SER A 31 -3.54 -10.75 -12.09
N GLY A 32 -2.51 -11.02 -12.89
CA GLY A 32 -2.60 -10.98 -14.35
C GLY A 32 -3.61 -11.98 -14.92
N TRP A 33 -3.72 -13.17 -14.30
CA TRP A 33 -4.70 -14.17 -14.70
C TRP A 33 -6.13 -13.77 -14.35
N GLU A 34 -6.37 -13.23 -13.14
CA GLU A 34 -7.68 -12.68 -12.76
C GLU A 34 -8.11 -11.55 -13.71
N MET A 35 -7.19 -10.65 -14.06
CA MET A 35 -7.45 -9.58 -15.04
C MET A 35 -7.80 -10.14 -16.42
N ASN A 36 -7.10 -11.19 -16.86
CA ASN A 36 -7.41 -11.87 -18.12
C ASN A 36 -8.80 -12.55 -18.09
N GLN A 37 -9.15 -13.22 -17.00
CA GLN A 37 -10.49 -13.81 -16.84
C GLN A 37 -11.59 -12.76 -16.91
N HIS A 38 -11.38 -11.62 -16.26
CA HIS A 38 -12.34 -10.53 -16.33
C HIS A 38 -12.42 -9.93 -17.73
N TRP A 39 -11.29 -9.77 -18.41
CA TRP A 39 -11.26 -9.36 -19.81
C TRP A 39 -12.09 -10.31 -20.68
N GLN A 40 -11.89 -11.62 -20.53
CA GLN A 40 -12.66 -12.65 -21.24
C GLN A 40 -14.15 -12.62 -20.90
N MET A 41 -14.51 -12.34 -19.64
CA MET A 41 -15.92 -12.18 -19.24
C MET A 41 -16.57 -10.97 -19.92
N LEU A 42 -15.85 -9.84 -20.01
CA LEU A 42 -16.34 -8.66 -20.73
C LEU A 42 -16.41 -8.91 -22.24
N ASP A 43 -15.43 -9.63 -22.79
CA ASP A 43 -15.41 -10.07 -24.18
C ASP A 43 -16.53 -11.08 -24.47
N GLN A 44 -16.97 -11.91 -23.53
CA GLN A 44 -18.11 -12.81 -23.77
C GLN A 44 -19.47 -12.10 -23.67
N ASN A 45 -19.53 -10.96 -22.97
CA ASN A 45 -20.78 -10.24 -22.67
C ASN A 45 -20.89 -8.90 -23.44
N HIS A 46 -20.60 -8.92 -24.75
CA HIS A 46 -20.64 -7.74 -25.63
C HIS A 46 -21.93 -6.91 -25.50
N ASP A 47 -23.08 -7.58 -25.47
CA ASP A 47 -24.39 -6.93 -25.43
C ASP A 47 -24.62 -6.21 -24.11
N MET A 48 -24.16 -6.78 -22.99
CA MET A 48 -24.28 -6.14 -21.68
C MET A 48 -23.47 -4.84 -21.61
N VAL A 49 -22.26 -4.84 -22.19
CA VAL A 49 -21.38 -3.66 -22.23
C VAL A 49 -21.97 -2.57 -23.12
N THR A 50 -22.47 -2.93 -24.30
CA THR A 50 -22.99 -1.96 -25.28
C THR A 50 -24.43 -1.53 -25.07
N SER A 51 -25.21 -2.25 -24.24
CA SER A 51 -26.59 -1.92 -23.89
C SER A 51 -26.74 -0.60 -23.11
N ARG A 52 -25.66 -0.14 -22.46
CA ARG A 52 -25.63 1.10 -21.65
C ARG A 52 -25.40 2.36 -22.48
N LEU A 53 -25.25 2.24 -23.80
CA LEU A 53 -24.97 3.35 -24.71
C LEU A 53 -26.25 4.03 -25.19
N GLU A 54 -26.30 5.35 -25.04
CA GLU A 54 -27.31 6.20 -25.66
C GLU A 54 -26.82 6.71 -27.02
N TYR A 55 -27.70 6.74 -28.03
CA TYR A 55 -27.37 7.28 -29.34
C TYR A 55 -27.73 8.76 -29.43
N ASP A 56 -26.73 9.61 -29.64
CA ASP A 56 -26.90 11.04 -29.93
C ASP A 56 -27.14 11.21 -31.44
N SER A 57 -28.40 11.44 -31.82
CA SER A 57 -28.83 11.59 -33.21
C SER A 57 -28.31 12.85 -33.88
N GLN A 58 -28.04 13.92 -33.12
CA GLN A 58 -27.57 15.20 -33.68
C GLN A 58 -26.10 15.13 -34.09
N ARG A 59 -25.30 14.33 -33.37
CA ARG A 59 -23.87 14.19 -33.61
C ARG A 59 -23.48 12.84 -34.22
N HIS A 60 -24.46 12.00 -34.51
CA HIS A 60 -24.28 10.66 -35.07
C HIS A 60 -23.26 9.80 -34.31
N GLN A 61 -23.36 9.76 -32.99
CA GLN A 61 -22.43 9.04 -32.12
C GLN A 61 -23.13 8.38 -30.93
N TYR A 62 -22.56 7.30 -30.43
CA TYR A 62 -22.95 6.66 -29.18
C TYR A 62 -22.20 7.30 -28.01
N GLN A 63 -22.89 7.50 -26.90
CA GLN A 63 -22.36 8.06 -25.67
C GLN A 63 -22.75 7.18 -24.48
N ASP A 64 -21.77 6.93 -23.61
CA ASP A 64 -21.97 6.25 -22.32
C ASP A 64 -22.33 7.27 -21.22
N ALA A 65 -22.90 6.80 -20.10
CA ALA A 65 -23.20 7.61 -18.92
C ALA A 65 -21.97 8.37 -18.38
N ASP A 66 -20.78 7.79 -18.56
CA ASP A 66 -19.51 8.40 -18.18
C ASP A 66 -18.99 9.45 -19.20
N GLY A 67 -19.70 9.65 -20.32
CA GLY A 67 -19.38 10.63 -21.36
C GLY A 67 -18.34 10.17 -22.39
N LEU A 68 -18.04 8.87 -22.44
CA LEU A 68 -17.17 8.28 -23.47
C LEU A 68 -17.96 8.17 -24.79
N LYS A 69 -17.36 8.58 -25.90
CA LYS A 69 -18.03 8.77 -27.19
C LYS A 69 -17.42 7.89 -28.27
N ALA A 70 -18.25 7.23 -29.06
CA ALA A 70 -17.82 6.40 -30.18
C ALA A 70 -18.79 6.48 -31.36
N GLN A 71 -18.27 6.35 -32.58
CA GLN A 71 -19.09 6.41 -33.80
C GLN A 71 -19.96 5.16 -34.03
N SER A 72 -19.61 4.04 -33.40
CA SER A 72 -20.40 2.80 -33.46
C SER A 72 -20.25 1.98 -32.18
N LYS A 73 -21.23 1.11 -31.90
CA LYS A 73 -21.17 0.17 -30.77
C LYS A 73 -19.93 -0.74 -30.82
N GLN A 74 -19.56 -1.21 -32.01
CA GLN A 74 -18.35 -2.03 -32.19
C GLN A 74 -17.07 -1.26 -31.87
N ARG A 75 -16.99 0.01 -32.28
CA ARG A 75 -15.83 0.88 -31.95
C ARG A 75 -15.79 1.21 -30.47
N TYR A 76 -16.94 1.46 -29.84
CA TYR A 76 -17.02 1.65 -28.39
C TYR A 76 -16.51 0.40 -27.68
N PHE A 77 -16.97 -0.78 -28.07
CA PHE A 77 -16.60 -2.03 -27.44
C PHE A 77 -15.10 -2.33 -27.55
N THR A 78 -14.52 -2.12 -28.73
CA THR A 78 -13.07 -2.25 -28.91
C THR A 78 -12.28 -1.22 -28.12
N GLN A 79 -12.76 0.03 -27.97
CA GLN A 79 -12.16 1.03 -27.08
C GLN A 79 -12.30 0.65 -25.60
N TYR A 80 -13.43 0.07 -25.22
CA TYR A 80 -13.74 -0.32 -23.85
C TYR A 80 -12.86 -1.48 -23.36
N LEU A 81 -12.56 -2.44 -24.24
CA LEU A 81 -11.71 -3.60 -23.96
C LEU A 81 -10.20 -3.35 -24.13
N GLN A 82 -9.78 -2.17 -24.58
CA GLN A 82 -8.35 -1.86 -24.71
C GLN A 82 -7.66 -1.89 -23.36
N VAL A 83 -6.42 -2.39 -23.35
CA VAL A 83 -5.60 -2.54 -22.15
C VAL A 83 -4.67 -1.30 -22.02
N TYR A 84 -4.80 -0.54 -20.92
CA TYR A 84 -4.11 0.74 -20.65
C TYR A 84 -4.19 1.80 -21.77
N GLN A 85 -5.36 2.41 -21.94
CA GLN A 85 -5.58 3.53 -22.87
C GLN A 85 -5.42 4.90 -22.18
N ASP A 86 -5.02 5.91 -22.96
CA ASP A 86 -5.07 7.32 -22.58
C ASP A 86 -6.51 7.84 -22.62
N ASN A 87 -7.00 8.36 -21.50
CA ASN A 87 -8.29 9.04 -21.46
C ASN A 87 -8.07 10.55 -21.27
N ARG A 88 -8.77 11.37 -22.06
CA ARG A 88 -8.65 12.85 -22.10
C ARG A 88 -8.95 13.57 -20.76
N ARG A 89 -9.16 12.84 -19.66
CA ARG A 89 -9.41 13.35 -18.31
C ARG A 89 -8.18 13.32 -17.39
N GLY A 90 -7.00 12.90 -17.85
CA GLY A 90 -5.73 12.95 -17.10
C GLY A 90 -4.88 11.69 -17.25
N LEU A 91 -3.84 11.52 -16.41
CA LEU A 91 -2.94 10.34 -16.37
C LEU A 91 -3.62 9.09 -15.79
N LEU A 92 -4.86 8.85 -16.16
CA LEU A 92 -5.61 7.68 -15.79
C LEU A 92 -5.49 6.62 -16.89
N ALA A 93 -4.85 5.51 -16.52
CA ALA A 93 -4.91 4.25 -17.23
C ALA A 93 -6.35 3.76 -17.31
N ASN A 94 -7.07 4.14 -18.36
CA ASN A 94 -8.37 3.56 -18.64
C ASN A 94 -8.18 2.26 -19.39
N SER A 95 -8.32 1.17 -18.66
CA SER A 95 -9.09 0.03 -19.15
C SER A 95 -10.02 -0.34 -18.02
N GLN A 96 -11.34 -0.45 -18.25
CA GLN A 96 -12.23 -0.95 -17.20
C GLN A 96 -11.84 -2.37 -16.76
N VAL A 97 -11.12 -3.07 -17.63
CA VAL A 97 -10.41 -4.34 -17.40
C VAL A 97 -9.32 -4.22 -16.31
N GLY A 98 -8.60 -3.08 -16.26
CA GLY A 98 -7.54 -2.81 -15.29
C GLY A 98 -7.98 -1.99 -14.08
N SER A 99 -8.97 -1.10 -14.21
CA SER A 99 -9.32 -0.18 -13.12
C SER A 99 -10.20 -0.78 -12.03
N HIS A 100 -11.02 -1.79 -12.36
CA HIS A 100 -11.86 -2.47 -11.38
C HIS A 100 -11.14 -3.66 -10.70
N LEU A 101 -10.05 -4.17 -11.30
CA LEU A 101 -9.33 -5.38 -10.88
C LEU A 101 -7.81 -5.29 -10.73
N GLU A 102 -7.15 -4.17 -11.04
CA GLU A 102 -5.81 -3.88 -10.48
C GLU A 102 -5.97 -3.55 -8.99
N SER A 103 -6.44 -4.52 -8.22
CA SER A 103 -6.26 -4.54 -6.78
C SER A 103 -4.76 -4.72 -6.54
N ASN A 104 -4.04 -3.59 -6.55
CA ASN A 104 -2.73 -3.47 -5.90
C ASN A 104 -2.84 -3.78 -4.38
N GLY A 105 -3.98 -4.24 -3.87
CA GLY A 105 -4.20 -4.62 -2.47
C GLY A 105 -3.21 -5.66 -1.97
N PHE A 106 -2.78 -6.60 -2.82
CA PHE A 106 -1.70 -7.53 -2.44
C PHE A 106 -0.36 -6.80 -2.27
N VAL A 107 -0.03 -5.88 -3.19
CA VAL A 107 1.20 -5.06 -3.13
C VAL A 107 1.21 -4.24 -1.83
N TRP A 108 0.09 -3.63 -1.46
CA TRP A 108 -0.01 -2.83 -0.24
C TRP A 108 0.17 -3.68 1.01
N THR A 109 -0.55 -4.80 1.08
CA THR A 109 -0.51 -5.73 2.23
C THR A 109 0.90 -6.28 2.42
N ILE A 110 1.56 -6.70 1.35
CA ILE A 110 2.90 -7.28 1.47
C ILE A 110 3.94 -6.21 1.76
N SER A 111 3.80 -5.00 1.22
CA SER A 111 4.71 -3.88 1.52
C SER A 111 4.70 -3.52 3.02
N LEU A 112 3.53 -3.60 3.67
CA LEU A 112 3.43 -3.49 5.13
C LEU A 112 4.14 -4.64 5.85
N LEU A 113 3.93 -5.88 5.41
CA LEU A 113 4.60 -7.06 5.99
C LEU A 113 6.12 -7.00 5.84
N ILE A 114 6.62 -6.49 4.70
CA ILE A 114 8.05 -6.29 4.46
C ILE A 114 8.63 -5.30 5.47
N GLY A 115 7.98 -4.16 5.67
CA GLY A 115 8.46 -3.16 6.64
C GLY A 115 8.40 -3.66 8.09
N ILE A 116 7.43 -4.51 8.42
CA ILE A 116 7.41 -5.22 9.71
C ILE A 116 8.57 -6.20 9.82
N ALA A 117 8.77 -7.06 8.81
CA ALA A 117 9.81 -8.09 8.80
C ALA A 117 11.22 -7.49 8.92
N LEU A 118 11.44 -6.33 8.27
CA LEU A 118 12.68 -5.56 8.34
C LEU A 118 13.12 -5.29 9.77
N VAL A 119 12.17 -4.96 10.67
CA VAL A 119 12.46 -4.63 12.06
C VAL A 119 12.31 -5.84 12.98
N ALA A 120 11.28 -6.67 12.78
CA ALA A 120 10.96 -7.79 13.65
C ALA A 120 11.99 -8.92 13.56
N VAL A 121 12.43 -9.29 12.35
CA VAL A 121 13.34 -10.43 12.16
C VAL A 121 14.72 -10.18 12.78
N PRO A 122 15.40 -9.05 12.53
CA PRO A 122 16.69 -8.78 13.16
C PRO A 122 16.64 -8.66 14.67
N ARG A 123 15.50 -8.21 15.22
CA ARG A 123 15.26 -8.15 16.67
C ARG A 123 15.11 -9.56 17.25
N HIS A 124 14.31 -10.40 16.64
CA HIS A 124 14.05 -11.75 17.16
C HIS A 124 15.26 -12.68 17.07
N ARG A 125 16.05 -12.56 16.00
CA ARG A 125 17.24 -13.41 15.77
C ARG A 125 18.55 -12.78 16.24
N TYR A 126 18.50 -11.66 16.97
CA TYR A 126 19.67 -10.93 17.48
C TYR A 126 20.72 -10.55 16.42
N TRP A 127 20.34 -10.48 15.14
CA TRP A 127 21.26 -10.18 14.02
C TRP A 127 21.91 -8.80 14.15
N ASN A 128 21.14 -7.82 14.65
CA ASN A 128 21.64 -6.48 14.89
C ASN A 128 22.68 -6.44 16.01
N GLU A 129 22.59 -7.31 17.01
CA GLU A 129 23.53 -7.40 18.13
C GLU A 129 24.83 -8.07 17.70
N TRP A 130 24.74 -9.13 16.89
CA TRP A 130 25.91 -9.74 16.26
C TRP A 130 26.68 -8.75 15.39
N LEU A 131 25.98 -7.97 14.55
CA LEU A 131 26.60 -6.91 13.73
C LEU A 131 27.22 -5.79 14.59
N GLN A 132 26.62 -5.46 15.74
CA GLN A 132 27.19 -4.51 16.69
C GLN A 132 28.46 -5.06 17.36
N GLY A 133 28.49 -6.36 17.68
CA GLY A 133 29.67 -7.05 18.19
C GLY A 133 30.86 -7.02 17.22
N LEU A 134 30.60 -6.90 15.92
CA LEU A 134 31.62 -6.69 14.88
C LEU A 134 32.06 -5.22 14.73
N GLY A 135 31.56 -4.30 15.56
CA GLY A 135 31.93 -2.89 15.59
C GLY A 135 31.08 -1.97 14.68
N PHE A 136 29.98 -2.46 14.09
CA PHE A 136 29.10 -1.61 13.27
C PHE A 136 28.10 -0.81 14.13
N ARG A 137 27.90 0.46 13.78
CA ARG A 137 26.93 1.33 14.48
C ARG A 137 25.48 0.97 14.09
N ARG A 138 24.55 1.02 15.04
CA ARG A 138 23.10 0.78 14.82
C ARG A 138 22.52 1.57 13.64
N THR A 139 22.88 2.86 13.54
CA THR A 139 22.43 3.73 12.45
C THR A 139 22.92 3.27 11.07
N GLN A 140 24.12 2.71 10.99
CA GLN A 140 24.69 2.18 9.75
C GLN A 140 24.00 0.87 9.36
N ILE A 141 23.76 -0.01 10.34
CA ILE A 141 23.02 -1.28 10.16
C ILE A 141 21.61 -0.98 9.65
N PHE A 142 20.87 -0.09 10.34
CA PHE A 142 19.53 0.32 9.93
C PHE A 142 19.52 0.93 8.53
N SER A 143 20.40 1.90 8.25
CA SER A 143 20.43 2.56 6.94
C SER A 143 20.69 1.57 5.81
N ARG A 144 21.60 0.61 6.00
CA ARG A 144 21.89 -0.41 4.99
C ARG A 144 20.75 -1.41 4.83
N THR A 145 20.18 -1.88 5.94
CA THR A 145 19.04 -2.81 5.92
C THR A 145 17.83 -2.16 5.24
N PHE A 146 17.51 -0.92 5.60
CA PHE A 146 16.46 -0.13 4.96
C PHE A 146 16.67 0.00 3.46
N LEU A 147 17.87 0.39 3.02
CA LEU A 147 18.16 0.51 1.59
C LEU A 147 18.04 -0.82 0.83
N ILE A 148 18.51 -1.93 1.41
CA ILE A 148 18.39 -3.26 0.79
C ILE A 148 16.92 -3.64 0.63
N TYR A 149 16.13 -3.50 1.69
CA TYR A 149 14.70 -3.81 1.66
C TYR A 149 13.89 -2.88 0.74
N SER A 150 14.20 -1.57 0.71
CA SER A 150 13.60 -0.64 -0.24
C SER A 150 13.91 -1.06 -1.69
N LEU A 151 15.16 -1.40 -1.98
CA LEU A 151 15.57 -1.84 -3.32
C LEU A 151 14.89 -3.16 -3.71
N THR A 152 14.85 -4.13 -2.80
CA THR A 152 14.13 -5.39 -3.02
C THR A 152 12.64 -5.17 -3.23
N THR A 153 12.01 -4.28 -2.46
CA THR A 153 10.58 -3.95 -2.62
C THR A 153 10.32 -3.32 -3.98
N SER A 154 11.15 -2.34 -4.40
CA SER A 154 11.04 -1.73 -5.73
C SER A 154 11.17 -2.77 -6.85
N ILE A 155 12.20 -3.62 -6.80
CA ILE A 155 12.40 -4.69 -7.80
C ILE A 155 11.22 -5.66 -7.79
N ALA A 156 10.75 -6.08 -6.61
CA ALA A 156 9.63 -7.00 -6.47
C ALA A 156 8.33 -6.42 -7.06
N THR A 157 8.03 -5.15 -6.78
CA THR A 157 6.86 -4.46 -7.36
C THR A 157 6.96 -4.33 -8.87
N ILE A 158 8.15 -4.04 -9.40
CA ILE A 158 8.37 -3.95 -10.85
C ILE A 158 8.18 -5.32 -11.51
N LEU A 159 8.77 -6.37 -10.94
CA LEU A 159 8.59 -7.73 -11.43
C LEU A 159 7.13 -8.16 -11.39
N ALA A 160 6.38 -7.84 -10.33
CA ALA A 160 4.96 -8.17 -10.27
C ALA A 160 4.16 -7.50 -11.40
N LYS A 161 4.39 -6.20 -11.67
CA LYS A 161 3.72 -5.48 -12.77
C LYS A 161 4.14 -5.99 -14.15
N LEU A 162 5.40 -6.39 -14.31
CA LEU A 162 5.87 -7.04 -15.54
C LEU A 162 5.24 -8.43 -15.73
N MET A 163 5.06 -9.20 -14.66
CA MET A 163 4.36 -10.49 -14.73
C MET A 163 2.89 -10.32 -15.11
N ILE A 164 2.20 -9.32 -14.54
CA ILE A 164 0.83 -8.96 -14.95
C ILE A 164 0.80 -8.66 -16.46
N LEU A 165 1.67 -7.76 -16.92
CA LEU A 165 1.73 -7.40 -18.34
C LEU A 165 2.04 -8.60 -19.24
N SER A 166 2.97 -9.47 -18.83
CA SER A 166 3.32 -10.68 -19.57
C SER A 166 2.13 -11.64 -19.70
N VAL A 167 1.35 -11.84 -18.63
CA VAL A 167 0.15 -12.68 -18.68
C VAL A 167 -0.88 -12.09 -19.63
N LEU A 168 -1.10 -10.77 -19.60
CA LEU A 168 -2.07 -10.11 -20.49
C LEU A 168 -1.65 -10.19 -21.96
N VAL A 169 -0.39 -9.88 -22.28
CA VAL A 169 0.13 -9.91 -23.66
C VAL A 169 0.08 -11.32 -24.26
N ASN A 170 0.28 -12.35 -23.44
CA ASN A 170 0.26 -13.74 -23.92
C ASN A 170 -1.16 -14.30 -24.14
N ASN A 171 -2.19 -13.73 -23.51
CA ASN A 171 -3.54 -14.30 -23.51
C ASN A 171 -4.60 -13.43 -24.22
N ILE A 172 -4.36 -12.13 -24.37
CA ILE A 172 -5.28 -11.20 -25.04
C ILE A 172 -4.80 -10.95 -26.47
N PRO A 173 -5.70 -10.97 -27.49
CA PRO A 173 -5.32 -10.69 -28.87
C PRO A 173 -4.64 -9.32 -29.04
N GLY A 174 -3.58 -9.27 -29.86
CA GLY A 174 -2.76 -8.06 -30.06
C GLY A 174 -3.53 -6.82 -30.57
N THR A 175 -4.70 -7.00 -31.17
CA THR A 175 -5.59 -5.91 -31.61
C THR A 175 -6.01 -4.98 -30.47
N TYR A 176 -6.18 -5.51 -29.25
CA TYR A 176 -6.58 -4.75 -28.06
C TYR A 176 -5.40 -4.03 -27.37
N PHE A 177 -4.17 -4.21 -27.86
CA PHE A 177 -2.97 -3.44 -27.47
C PHE A 177 -2.61 -2.33 -28.46
N SER A 178 -3.38 -2.15 -29.53
CA SER A 178 -3.10 -1.15 -30.59
C SER A 178 -3.02 0.30 -30.08
N GLN A 179 -3.65 0.60 -28.95
CA GLN A 179 -3.60 1.91 -28.28
C GLN A 179 -2.94 1.86 -26.90
N PHE A 180 -2.15 0.82 -26.63
CA PHE A 180 -1.45 0.67 -25.36
C PHE A 180 -0.49 1.85 -25.14
N ASN A 181 -0.70 2.60 -24.07
CA ASN A 181 0.12 3.75 -23.76
C ASN A 181 1.21 3.40 -22.71
N TRP A 182 2.44 3.20 -23.20
CA TRP A 182 3.62 2.93 -22.37
C TRP A 182 3.90 4.01 -21.32
N TRP A 183 3.63 5.28 -21.63
CA TRP A 183 3.82 6.37 -20.69
C TRP A 183 2.91 6.22 -19.48
N ILE A 184 1.64 5.94 -19.73
CA ILE A 184 0.63 5.76 -18.68
C ILE A 184 0.92 4.52 -17.84
N TRP A 185 1.28 3.40 -18.48
CA TRP A 185 1.69 2.20 -17.78
C TRP A 185 2.91 2.45 -16.88
N SER A 186 3.92 3.16 -17.38
CA SER A 186 5.13 3.50 -16.60
C SER A 186 4.84 4.46 -15.43
N SER A 187 3.90 5.39 -15.60
CA SER A 187 3.48 6.30 -14.54
C SER A 187 2.73 5.56 -13.41
N ASN A 188 1.85 4.61 -13.78
CA ASN A 188 1.18 3.72 -12.82
C ASN A 188 2.20 2.84 -12.08
N LEU A 189 3.20 2.32 -12.79
CA LEU A 189 4.29 1.55 -12.20
C LEU A 189 5.04 2.37 -11.14
N ILE A 190 5.51 3.57 -11.49
CA ILE A 190 6.23 4.47 -10.57
C ILE A 190 5.38 4.78 -9.34
N SER A 191 4.10 5.11 -9.55
CA SER A 191 3.16 5.41 -8.47
C SER A 191 2.99 4.21 -7.53
N THR A 192 2.86 3.01 -8.08
CA THR A 192 2.74 1.76 -7.30
C THR A 192 4.00 1.50 -6.47
N VAL A 193 5.20 1.70 -7.04
CA VAL A 193 6.48 1.57 -6.31
C VAL A 193 6.54 2.58 -5.15
N LEU A 194 6.19 3.84 -5.39
CA LEU A 194 6.24 4.88 -4.36
C LEU A 194 5.28 4.57 -3.20
N VAL A 195 4.06 4.13 -3.49
CA VAL A 195 3.10 3.71 -2.44
C VAL A 195 3.64 2.53 -1.63
N ALA A 196 4.18 1.51 -2.31
CA ALA A 196 4.78 0.36 -1.65
C ALA A 196 5.90 0.78 -0.68
N LEU A 197 6.79 1.67 -1.12
CA LEU A 197 7.87 2.19 -0.28
C LEU A 197 7.35 3.04 0.88
N ILE A 198 6.30 3.85 0.67
CA ILE A 198 5.71 4.66 1.75
C ILE A 198 5.09 3.75 2.82
N LEU A 199 4.32 2.74 2.41
CA LEU A 199 3.71 1.76 3.32
C LEU A 199 4.77 0.96 4.09
N MET A 200 5.83 0.53 3.39
CA MET A 200 6.99 -0.08 4.04
C MET A 200 7.63 0.86 5.06
N THR A 201 7.80 2.14 4.72
CA THR A 201 8.42 3.14 5.61
C THR A 201 7.54 3.42 6.83
N ILE A 202 6.23 3.56 6.66
CA ILE A 202 5.27 3.75 7.76
C ILE A 202 5.32 2.57 8.72
N SER A 203 5.25 1.34 8.21
CA SER A 203 5.30 0.14 9.05
C SER A 203 6.64 0.00 9.79
N VAL A 204 7.77 0.35 9.16
CA VAL A 204 9.08 0.42 9.82
C VAL A 204 9.06 1.45 10.95
N LEU A 205 8.58 2.67 10.71
CA LEU A 205 8.52 3.73 11.71
C LEU A 205 7.65 3.34 12.90
N VAL A 206 6.47 2.77 12.64
CA VAL A 206 5.58 2.26 13.70
C VAL A 206 6.28 1.16 14.49
N MET A 207 6.93 0.19 13.83
CA MET A 207 7.71 -0.86 14.50
C MET A 207 8.91 -0.34 15.30
N LEU A 208 9.48 0.79 14.91
CA LEU A 208 10.56 1.48 15.63
C LEU A 208 10.08 2.28 16.84
N VAL A 209 8.77 2.56 16.97
CA VAL A 209 8.17 3.25 18.13
C VAL A 209 7.43 2.27 19.03
N THR A 210 6.66 1.37 18.43
CA THR A 210 5.91 0.29 19.05
C THR A 210 6.43 -1.04 18.53
N PRO A 211 7.16 -1.86 19.31
CA PRO A 211 7.64 -3.18 18.90
C PRO A 211 6.48 -4.20 18.88
N ASN A 212 5.36 -3.82 18.26
CA ASN A 212 4.14 -4.61 18.20
C ASN A 212 3.64 -4.69 16.76
N ILE A 213 3.65 -5.93 16.26
CA ILE A 213 3.26 -6.28 14.89
C ILE A 213 1.80 -5.90 14.62
N VAL A 214 0.90 -6.08 15.60
CA VAL A 214 -0.54 -5.81 15.44
C VAL A 214 -0.78 -4.31 15.23
N ILE A 215 -0.10 -3.46 15.99
CA ILE A 215 -0.19 -2.00 15.83
C ILE A 215 0.32 -1.58 14.45
N ALA A 216 1.47 -2.11 14.03
CA ALA A 216 2.04 -1.81 12.72
C ALA A 216 1.10 -2.22 11.57
N LEU A 217 0.40 -3.34 11.71
CA LEU A 217 -0.61 -3.78 10.74
C LEU A 217 -1.84 -2.87 10.74
N ILE A 218 -2.38 -2.50 11.90
CA ILE A 218 -3.58 -1.63 11.99
C ILE A 218 -3.30 -0.25 11.38
N VAL A 219 -2.19 0.37 11.80
CA VAL A 219 -1.78 1.70 11.29
C VAL A 219 -1.45 1.60 9.81
N GLY A 220 -0.75 0.55 9.40
CA GLY A 220 -0.44 0.27 8.01
C GLY A 220 -1.68 0.12 7.13
N TYR A 221 -2.67 -0.65 7.59
CA TYR A 221 -3.93 -0.86 6.89
C TYR A 221 -4.72 0.45 6.75
N ALA A 222 -4.85 1.23 7.83
CA ALA A 222 -5.50 2.53 7.79
C ALA A 222 -4.79 3.50 6.83
N ALA A 223 -3.46 3.55 6.88
CA ALA A 223 -2.66 4.34 5.95
C ALA A 223 -2.85 3.88 4.50
N SER A 224 -2.91 2.56 4.25
CA SER A 224 -3.14 2.02 2.90
C SER A 224 -4.50 2.43 2.33
N ARG A 225 -5.56 2.49 3.14
CA ARG A 225 -6.88 3.00 2.70
C ARG A 225 -6.86 4.49 2.38
N THR A 226 -6.13 5.29 3.15
CA THR A 226 -6.03 6.72 2.90
C THR A 226 -5.15 7.00 1.68
N ILE A 227 -3.95 6.43 1.63
CA ILE A 227 -2.98 6.62 0.56
C ILE A 227 -3.50 6.04 -0.76
N SER A 228 -4.20 4.91 -0.73
CA SER A 228 -4.83 4.38 -1.95
C SER A 228 -5.86 5.35 -2.53
N ARG A 229 -6.66 6.05 -1.71
CA ARG A 229 -7.56 7.11 -2.20
C ARG A 229 -6.83 8.32 -2.77
N PHE A 230 -5.61 8.60 -2.32
CA PHE A 230 -4.79 9.73 -2.81
C PHE A 230 -3.91 9.39 -4.02
N VAL A 231 -3.42 8.14 -4.12
CA VAL A 231 -2.43 7.72 -5.12
C VAL A 231 -3.00 6.77 -6.15
N LEU A 232 -3.98 5.93 -5.81
CA LEU A 232 -4.92 5.47 -6.83
C LEU A 232 -5.84 6.65 -7.11
N LEU A 233 -5.57 7.37 -8.18
CA LEU A 233 -6.26 7.26 -9.46
C LEU A 233 -7.57 6.41 -9.55
N GLN A 234 -8.25 6.11 -8.46
CA GLN A 234 -9.52 5.36 -8.38
C GLN A 234 -10.73 6.30 -8.47
N SER A 235 -10.60 7.47 -9.09
CA SER A 235 -11.75 8.33 -9.37
C SER A 235 -12.36 7.95 -10.72
N PHE A 236 -12.88 6.73 -10.82
CA PHE A 236 -14.06 6.56 -11.65
C PHE A 236 -15.22 7.26 -10.92
N GLY A 237 -15.75 8.32 -11.51
CA GLY A 237 -17.11 8.78 -11.20
C GLY A 237 -17.32 9.77 -10.04
N GLN A 238 -16.36 10.63 -9.68
CA GLN A 238 -16.74 11.86 -8.95
C GLN A 238 -16.53 13.08 -9.85
N ILE A 239 -17.59 13.41 -10.58
CA ILE A 239 -17.69 14.51 -11.55
C ILE A 239 -17.32 15.90 -10.95
N ASN A 240 -17.14 16.03 -9.62
CA ASN A 240 -16.90 17.31 -8.95
C ASN A 240 -15.65 17.39 -8.05
N ASN A 241 -14.70 16.44 -8.10
CA ASN A 241 -13.52 16.52 -7.23
C ASN A 241 -12.33 17.22 -7.92
N HIS A 242 -12.40 18.56 -7.98
CA HIS A 242 -11.39 19.42 -8.63
C HIS A 242 -9.95 19.18 -8.15
N PHE A 243 -9.77 18.81 -6.89
CA PHE A 243 -8.46 18.53 -6.31
C PHE A 243 -7.83 17.25 -6.88
N LEU A 244 -8.63 16.20 -7.11
CA LEU A 244 -8.14 14.96 -7.70
C LEU A 244 -7.79 15.13 -9.17
N ASN A 245 -8.59 15.88 -9.93
CA ASN A 245 -8.26 16.23 -11.32
C ASN A 245 -6.98 17.08 -11.41
N PHE A 246 -6.79 18.02 -10.48
CA PHE A 246 -5.56 18.82 -10.39
C PHE A 246 -4.32 17.95 -10.11
N LEU A 247 -4.39 17.03 -9.15
CA LEU A 247 -3.30 16.10 -8.85
C LEU A 247 -3.00 15.14 -10.01
N ASN A 248 -4.04 14.74 -10.76
CA ASN A 248 -3.89 13.90 -11.94
C ASN A 248 -3.12 14.60 -13.06
N GLN A 249 -3.35 15.90 -13.23
CA GLN A 249 -2.62 16.74 -14.19
C GLN A 249 -1.20 17.06 -13.70
N HIS A 250 -0.98 17.10 -12.38
CA HIS A 250 0.32 17.40 -11.76
C HIS A 250 0.91 16.18 -11.04
N TRP A 251 0.90 15.02 -11.70
CA TRP A 251 1.42 13.76 -11.17
C TRP A 251 2.86 13.87 -10.61
N TRP A 252 3.68 14.74 -11.22
CA TRP A 252 5.05 15.03 -10.80
C TRP A 252 5.10 15.65 -9.38
N LEU A 253 4.12 16.47 -8.99
CA LEU A 253 3.99 16.97 -7.63
C LEU A 253 3.74 15.83 -6.64
N GLY A 254 2.90 14.86 -7.02
CA GLY A 254 2.67 13.65 -6.22
C GLY A 254 3.95 12.85 -6.00
N VAL A 255 4.76 12.68 -7.05
CA VAL A 255 6.08 12.04 -6.97
C VAL A 255 7.05 12.82 -6.08
N SER A 256 7.08 14.15 -6.19
CA SER A 256 7.92 15.00 -5.34
C SER A 256 7.53 14.89 -3.87
N VAL A 257 6.24 14.97 -3.55
CA VAL A 257 5.73 14.82 -2.18
C VAL A 257 6.05 13.44 -1.63
N ALA A 258 5.82 12.38 -2.40
CA ALA A 258 6.16 11.01 -2.01
C ALA A 258 7.65 10.85 -1.70
N SER A 259 8.51 11.44 -2.54
CA SER A 259 9.97 11.42 -2.35
C SER A 259 10.39 12.15 -1.08
N VAL A 260 9.79 13.31 -0.79
CA VAL A 260 10.02 14.05 0.45
C VAL A 260 9.59 13.24 1.67
N VAL A 261 8.40 12.62 1.63
CA VAL A 261 7.89 11.76 2.71
C VAL A 261 8.83 10.58 2.97
N LEU A 262 9.33 9.93 1.92
CA LEU A 262 10.31 8.84 2.05
C LEU A 262 11.63 9.32 2.66
N CYS A 263 12.13 10.48 2.23
CA CYS A 263 13.37 11.06 2.75
C CYS A 263 13.24 11.41 4.24
N LEU A 264 12.15 12.10 4.63
CA LEU A 264 11.85 12.43 6.02
C LEU A 264 11.64 11.16 6.86
N GLY A 265 10.92 10.17 6.33
CA GLY A 265 10.71 8.89 7.00
C GLY A 265 12.01 8.12 7.22
N TRP A 266 12.93 8.15 6.25
CA TRP A 266 14.25 7.55 6.40
C TRP A 266 15.10 8.26 7.46
N LEU A 267 15.13 9.59 7.46
CA LEU A 267 15.84 10.39 8.47
C LEU A 267 15.28 10.14 9.87
N LEU A 268 13.95 10.11 10.00
CA LEU A 268 13.28 9.81 11.26
C LEU A 268 13.57 8.38 11.71
N GLY A 269 13.58 7.40 10.79
CA GLY A 269 13.94 6.02 11.09
C GLY A 269 15.38 5.88 11.59
N ARG A 270 16.33 6.62 11.00
CA ARG A 270 17.72 6.67 11.48
C ARG A 270 17.82 7.26 12.89
N TYR A 271 17.08 8.35 13.15
CA TYR A 271 17.01 8.99 14.45
C TYR A 271 16.36 8.09 15.52
N LEU A 272 15.28 7.39 15.18
CA LEU A 272 14.63 6.44 16.08
C LEU A 272 15.54 5.24 16.36
N SER A 273 16.22 4.73 15.33
CA SER A 273 17.12 3.58 15.45
C SER A 273 18.37 3.86 16.28
N SER A 274 18.91 5.09 16.27
CA SER A 274 20.11 5.42 17.05
C SER A 274 19.88 5.37 18.55
N GLN A 275 18.63 5.51 18.99
CA GLN A 275 18.26 5.62 20.40
C GLN A 275 17.58 4.35 20.93
N LEU A 276 17.48 3.30 20.13
CA LEU A 276 17.10 1.99 20.63
C LEU A 276 18.23 1.50 21.55
N THR A 277 17.90 1.08 22.78
CA THR A 277 18.78 0.31 23.67
C THR A 277 18.33 -1.15 23.72
N SER A 278 19.20 -2.06 24.16
CA SER A 278 18.87 -3.50 24.35
C SER A 278 17.73 -3.71 25.36
N ASP A 279 17.64 -2.86 26.38
CA ASP A 279 16.68 -2.99 27.49
C ASP A 279 15.24 -2.66 27.08
N CYS A 280 15.05 -2.03 25.92
CA CYS A 280 13.75 -1.62 25.42
C CYS A 280 12.93 -2.76 24.77
N ILE A 281 13.48 -3.97 24.64
CA ILE A 281 12.82 -5.11 23.97
C ILE A 281 11.53 -5.55 24.68
N HIS A 282 11.37 -5.25 25.98
CA HIS A 282 10.21 -5.70 26.77
C HIS A 282 9.11 -4.64 26.93
N GLN A 283 9.26 -3.44 26.35
CA GLN A 283 8.28 -2.35 26.48
C GLN A 283 7.37 -2.26 25.24
N ALA A 284 6.06 -2.13 25.45
CA ALA A 284 5.07 -1.96 24.37
C ALA A 284 5.25 -0.66 23.56
N ILE A 285 5.81 0.38 24.19
CA ILE A 285 6.23 1.62 23.53
C ILE A 285 7.63 1.95 24.03
N LEU A 286 8.55 2.14 23.10
CA LEU A 286 9.99 2.25 23.38
C LEU A 286 10.35 3.54 24.11
N ARG A 287 9.49 4.58 24.04
CA ARG A 287 9.75 5.89 24.63
C ARG A 287 8.52 6.51 25.30
N PRO A 288 8.67 7.06 26.52
CA PRO A 288 7.58 7.76 27.23
C PRO A 288 6.97 8.92 26.44
N ALA A 289 7.80 9.75 25.79
CA ALA A 289 7.35 10.92 25.02
C ALA A 289 6.43 10.56 23.83
N TRP A 290 6.57 9.35 23.27
CA TRP A 290 5.75 8.89 22.17
C TRP A 290 4.47 8.19 22.63
N ARG A 291 4.32 7.89 23.93
CA ARG A 291 3.16 7.14 24.43
C ARG A 291 1.85 7.87 24.18
N LEU A 292 1.78 9.16 24.51
CA LEU A 292 0.57 9.96 24.36
C LEU A 292 0.25 10.26 22.88
N PRO A 293 1.20 10.70 22.03
CA PRO A 293 0.95 10.85 20.60
C PRO A 293 0.51 9.54 19.90
N VAL A 294 1.15 8.42 20.22
CA VAL A 294 0.80 7.11 19.65
C VAL A 294 -0.58 6.67 20.12
N LEU A 295 -0.91 6.89 21.39
CA LEU A 295 -2.20 6.51 21.96
C LEU A 295 -3.36 7.30 21.36
N LEU A 296 -3.20 8.62 21.23
CA LEU A 296 -4.17 9.49 20.56
C LEU A 296 -4.30 9.12 19.08
N GLY A 297 -3.19 8.98 18.36
CA GLY A 297 -3.21 8.62 16.94
C GLY A 297 -3.84 7.24 16.68
N LEU A 298 -3.50 6.24 17.51
CA LEU A 298 -4.12 4.91 17.43
C LEU A 298 -5.61 4.96 17.75
N SER A 299 -6.02 5.74 18.75
CA SER A 299 -7.42 5.86 19.11
C SER A 299 -8.24 6.43 17.96
N MET A 300 -7.76 7.48 17.28
CA MET A 300 -8.40 8.04 16.10
C MET A 300 -8.49 7.03 14.95
N ILE A 301 -7.38 6.31 14.67
CA ILE A 301 -7.35 5.29 13.61
C ILE A 301 -8.34 4.15 13.88
N LEU A 302 -8.32 3.61 15.09
CA LEU A 302 -9.22 2.52 15.50
C LEU A 302 -10.68 2.96 15.50
N THR A 303 -10.95 4.20 15.93
CA THR A 303 -12.29 4.79 15.89
C THR A 303 -12.78 4.90 14.46
N TYR A 304 -11.96 5.42 13.55
CA TYR A 304 -12.31 5.50 12.13
C TYR A 304 -12.57 4.12 11.51
N LEU A 305 -11.79 3.10 11.87
CA LEU A 305 -12.01 1.74 11.38
C LEU A 305 -13.30 1.13 11.94
N MET A 306 -13.55 1.28 13.24
CA MET A 306 -14.77 0.79 13.90
C MET A 306 -16.03 1.47 13.35
N THR A 307 -15.99 2.79 13.11
CA THR A 307 -17.14 3.53 12.57
C THR A 307 -17.43 3.18 11.12
N ASN A 308 -16.43 2.85 10.30
CA ASN A 308 -16.65 2.45 8.90
C ASN A 308 -17.03 0.98 8.71
N VAL A 309 -16.71 0.10 9.67
CA VAL A 309 -16.90 -1.36 9.52
C VAL A 309 -18.07 -1.88 10.34
N VAL A 310 -18.24 -1.37 11.57
CA VAL A 310 -19.15 -1.94 12.56
C VAL A 310 -20.41 -1.10 12.72
N LEU A 311 -20.33 0.21 12.45
CA LEU A 311 -21.43 1.13 12.66
C LEU A 311 -22.18 1.43 11.36
N PRO A 312 -23.52 1.58 11.40
CA PRO A 312 -24.30 1.98 10.25
C PRO A 312 -23.82 3.34 9.69
N PRO A 313 -23.89 3.57 8.37
CA PRO A 313 -23.38 4.79 7.72
C PRO A 313 -24.05 6.10 8.18
N GLN A 314 -25.06 6.04 9.05
CA GLN A 314 -25.75 7.18 9.65
C GLN A 314 -25.48 7.33 11.16
N THR A 315 -24.35 6.86 11.68
CA THR A 315 -24.00 7.11 13.09
C THR A 315 -23.76 8.59 13.37
N SER A 316 -24.40 9.10 14.44
CA SER A 316 -24.20 10.48 14.89
C SER A 316 -22.78 10.68 15.44
N TRP A 317 -22.29 11.92 15.37
CA TRP A 317 -20.96 12.29 15.87
C TRP A 317 -20.77 11.96 17.35
N GLN A 318 -21.84 11.99 18.17
CA GLN A 318 -21.80 11.63 19.59
C GLN A 318 -21.42 10.16 19.80
N VAL A 319 -21.96 9.25 18.97
CA VAL A 319 -21.62 7.82 19.02
C VAL A 319 -20.15 7.62 18.66
N GLY A 320 -19.63 8.38 17.68
CA GLY A 320 -18.21 8.38 17.33
C GLY A 320 -17.31 8.75 18.51
N VAL A 321 -17.66 9.80 19.26
CA VAL A 321 -16.90 10.25 20.46
C VAL A 321 -16.92 9.20 21.57
N VAL A 322 -18.06 8.56 21.83
CA VAL A 322 -18.16 7.49 22.84
C VAL A 322 -17.29 6.29 22.47
N VAL A 323 -17.32 5.89 21.19
CA VAL A 323 -16.47 4.81 20.68
C VAL A 323 -14.98 5.17 20.79
N GLU A 324 -14.61 6.40 20.47
CA GLU A 324 -13.24 6.89 20.63
C GLU A 324 -12.75 6.83 22.08
N LEU A 325 -13.57 7.30 23.02
CA LEU A 325 -13.26 7.24 24.44
C LEU A 325 -13.09 5.79 24.94
N MET A 326 -13.97 4.87 24.52
CA MET A 326 -13.85 3.45 24.86
C MET A 326 -12.57 2.83 24.31
N ILE A 327 -12.24 3.10 23.05
CA ILE A 327 -11.00 2.64 22.42
C ILE A 327 -9.78 3.20 23.14
N LEU A 328 -9.83 4.49 23.51
CA LEU A 328 -8.76 5.16 24.23
C LEU A 328 -8.54 4.54 25.62
N VAL A 329 -9.59 4.20 26.35
CA VAL A 329 -9.51 3.46 27.63
C VAL A 329 -8.88 2.07 27.46
N ILE A 330 -9.28 1.32 26.42
CA ILE A 330 -8.70 0.00 26.11
C ILE A 330 -7.21 0.13 25.78
N LEU A 331 -6.83 1.11 24.95
CA LEU A 331 -5.44 1.39 24.60
C LEU A 331 -4.62 1.78 25.85
N ILE A 332 -5.17 2.60 26.76
CA ILE A 332 -4.51 2.94 28.03
C ILE A 332 -4.29 1.69 28.88
N ALA A 333 -5.32 0.86 29.05
CA ALA A 333 -5.25 -0.38 29.82
C ALA A 333 -4.20 -1.36 29.25
N TRP A 334 -4.02 -1.33 27.94
CA TRP A 334 -3.10 -2.18 27.20
C TRP A 334 -1.65 -1.67 27.22
N ILE A 335 -1.45 -0.37 26.96
CA ILE A 335 -0.13 0.28 26.88
C ILE A 335 0.47 0.53 28.27
N TYR A 336 -0.31 1.03 29.21
CA TYR A 336 0.19 1.44 30.53
C TYR A 336 0.13 0.33 31.58
N GLN A 337 -0.55 -0.78 31.29
CA GLN A 337 -0.80 -1.89 32.24
C GLN A 337 -1.05 -1.40 33.68
N PRO A 338 -1.97 -0.44 33.87
CA PRO A 338 -2.19 0.19 35.16
C PRO A 338 -2.65 -0.86 36.21
N ARG A 339 -2.49 -0.57 37.51
CA ARG A 339 -2.61 -1.58 38.59
C ARG A 339 -3.89 -2.45 38.53
N TRP A 340 -5.04 -1.85 38.21
CA TRP A 340 -6.33 -2.49 37.93
C TRP A 340 -6.35 -3.51 36.77
N SER A 341 -5.52 -3.38 35.73
CA SER A 341 -5.47 -4.33 34.60
C SER A 341 -4.45 -5.46 34.78
N ARG A 342 -3.62 -5.43 35.85
CA ARG A 342 -2.55 -6.40 36.06
C ARG A 342 -3.02 -7.85 36.24
N HIS A 343 -4.22 -8.06 36.78
CA HIS A 343 -4.78 -9.41 36.98
C HIS A 343 -5.13 -10.06 35.64
N VAL A 344 -5.78 -9.30 34.75
CA VAL A 344 -6.09 -9.74 33.38
C VAL A 344 -4.81 -10.02 32.60
N TRP A 345 -3.80 -9.18 32.75
CA TRP A 345 -2.50 -9.37 32.09
C TRP A 345 -1.66 -10.52 32.63
N ARG A 346 -1.82 -10.91 33.90
CA ARG A 346 -1.24 -12.16 34.43
C ARG A 346 -1.89 -13.38 33.78
N LEU A 347 -3.21 -13.41 33.72
CA LEU A 347 -3.96 -14.49 33.06
C LEU A 347 -3.58 -14.63 31.58
N VAL A 348 -3.45 -13.52 30.85
CA VAL A 348 -3.00 -13.53 29.44
C VAL A 348 -1.56 -14.02 29.30
N ARG A 349 -0.69 -13.77 30.29
CA ARG A 349 0.70 -14.30 30.29
C ARG A 349 0.78 -15.77 30.68
N GLU A 350 -0.14 -16.27 31.49
CA GLU A 350 -0.23 -17.70 31.84
C GLU A 350 -0.85 -18.53 30.70
N LEU A 351 -1.67 -17.90 29.86
CA LEU A 351 -2.27 -18.50 28.66
C LEU A 351 -1.37 -18.48 27.41
N ARG A 352 -0.21 -17.78 27.46
CA ARG A 352 0.72 -17.62 26.35
C ARG A 352 2.02 -18.36 26.64
#